data_AF-A0AAV7ADK0-F1
#
_entry.id   AF-A0AAV7ADK0-F1
#
_cell.length_a   1.000
_cell.length_b   1.000
_cell.length_c   1.000
_cell.angle_alpha   90.00
_cell.angle_beta   90.00
_cell.angle_gamma   90.00
#
_symmetry.space_group_name_H-M   'P 1'
#
loop_
_entity.id
_entity.type
_entity.pdbx_description
1 polymer ?
#
loop_
_entity_poly.entity_id
_entity_poly.type
_entity_poly.pdbx_seq_one_letter_code
_entity_poly.pdbx_strand_id
1 'polypeptide(L)'
;MDPAVVRRTQESLGKVIRKPPLTDKLLGKPPFRYLHDILTEVIRTTGFFKGLYTESELKSDNVKDKDAKISFLQKAIDVVILVAGSHFG
;
A
#
# COMPACT_ATOMS: atom_id res chain seq x y z
N MET A 1 -4.11 14.14 10.09
CA MET A 1 -3.48 14.10 8.76
C MET A 1 -4.03 15.28 7.98
N ASP A 2 -3.20 15.98 7.21
CA ASP A 2 -3.62 17.13 6.41
C ASP A 2 -4.69 16.72 5.37
N PRO A 3 -5.88 17.36 5.33
CA PRO A 3 -6.91 17.08 4.33
C PRO A 3 -6.42 17.13 2.88
N ALA A 4 -5.46 17.99 2.55
CA ALA A 4 -4.88 18.07 1.22
C ALA A 4 -4.15 16.77 0.82
N VAL A 5 -3.45 16.15 1.78
CA VAL A 5 -2.75 14.87 1.57
C VAL A 5 -3.74 13.73 1.39
N VAL A 6 -4.82 13.71 2.19
CA VAL A 6 -5.89 12.72 2.07
C VAL A 6 -6.54 12.80 0.69
N ARG A 7 -6.92 14.00 0.26
CA ARG A 7 -7.53 14.24 -1.06
C ARG A 7 -6.60 13.83 -2.19
N ARG A 8 -5.31 14.21 -2.14
CA ARG A 8 -4.33 13.79 -3.14
C ARG A 8 -4.20 12.27 -3.24
N THR A 9 -4.28 11.58 -2.10
CA THR A 9 -4.24 10.10 -2.04
C THR A 9 -5.47 9.50 -2.69
N GLN A 10 -6.67 10.03 -2.39
CA GLN A 10 -7.93 9.61 -3.00
C GLN A 10 -7.94 9.80 -4.51
N GLU A 11 -7.51 10.96 -4.99
CA GLU A 11 -7.49 11.29 -6.42
C GLU A 11 -6.46 10.46 -7.21
N SER A 12 -5.31 10.16 -6.59
CA SER A 12 -4.26 9.37 -7.23
C SER A 12 -4.63 7.87 -7.27
N LEU A 13 -4.96 7.29 -6.11
CA LEU A 13 -5.25 5.86 -6.01
C LEU A 13 -6.65 5.51 -6.53
N GLY A 14 -7.65 6.39 -6.39
CA GLY A 14 -9.02 6.13 -6.83
C GLY A 14 -9.20 6.00 -8.36
N LYS A 15 -8.20 6.43 -9.14
CA LYS A 15 -8.10 6.18 -10.59
C LYS A 15 -7.55 4.79 -10.91
N VAL A 16 -6.80 4.19 -9.97
CA VAL A 16 -6.10 2.92 -10.14
C VAL A 16 -6.87 1.77 -9.52
N ILE A 17 -7.42 1.97 -8.32
CA ILE A 17 -8.12 0.94 -7.53
C ILE A 17 -9.52 1.41 -7.14
N ARG A 18 -10.46 0.47 -6.98
CA ARG A 18 -11.85 0.75 -6.56
C ARG A 18 -12.16 0.28 -5.14
N LYS A 19 -11.36 -0.62 -4.60
CA LYS A 19 -11.46 -1.15 -3.22
C LYS A 19 -10.04 -1.29 -2.65
N PRO A 20 -9.85 -1.17 -1.32
CA PRO A 20 -10.83 -0.78 -0.30
C PRO A 20 -11.24 0.71 -0.42
N PRO A 21 -12.31 1.16 0.27
CA PRO A 21 -12.77 2.54 0.18
C PRO A 21 -11.76 3.52 0.80
N LEU A 22 -11.36 4.53 0.01
CA LEU A 22 -10.36 5.54 0.39
C LEU A 22 -10.98 6.66 1.23
N THR A 23 -11.50 6.35 2.42
CA THR A 23 -12.15 7.33 3.31
C THR A 23 -11.13 8.10 4.15
N ASP A 24 -11.48 9.32 4.57
CA ASP A 24 -10.68 10.14 5.48
C ASP A 24 -10.31 9.41 6.77
N LYS A 25 -11.24 8.64 7.33
CA LYS A 25 -11.02 7.87 8.55
C LYS A 25 -9.95 6.80 8.38
N LEU A 26 -10.02 6.04 7.28
CA LEU A 26 -9.06 4.96 7.02
C LEU A 26 -7.71 5.51 6.58
N LEU A 27 -7.67 6.58 5.77
CA LEU A 27 -6.42 7.21 5.37
C LEU A 27 -5.74 7.98 6.52
N GLY A 28 -6.51 8.55 7.44
CA GLY A 28 -5.97 9.29 8.59
C GLY A 28 -5.33 8.41 9.66
N LYS A 29 -5.78 7.15 9.81
CA LYS A 29 -5.18 6.16 10.72
C LYS A 29 -5.29 4.76 10.11
N PRO A 30 -4.47 4.44 9.10
CA PRO A 30 -4.63 3.20 8.34
C PRO A 30 -4.18 2.00 9.17
N PRO A 31 -5.05 1.01 9.43
CA PRO A 31 -4.61 -0.25 9.99
C PRO A 31 -3.77 -1.02 8.95
N PHE A 32 -2.87 -1.90 9.41
CA PHE A 32 -2.01 -2.68 8.51
C PHE A 32 -2.79 -3.42 7.42
N ARG A 33 -3.91 -4.07 7.77
CA ARG A 33 -4.74 -4.80 6.81
C ARG A 33 -5.22 -3.91 5.66
N TYR A 34 -5.59 -2.67 5.96
CA TYR A 34 -6.04 -1.72 4.96
C TYR A 34 -4.92 -1.32 3.99
N LEU A 35 -3.70 -1.13 4.48
CA LEU A 35 -2.53 -0.88 3.64
C LEU A 35 -2.19 -2.09 2.76
N HIS A 36 -2.28 -3.29 3.34
CA HIS A 36 -2.09 -4.55 2.61
C HIS A 36 -3.11 -4.73 1.48
N ASP A 37 -4.38 -4.44 1.75
CA ASP A 37 -5.45 -4.48 0.75
C ASP A 37 -5.20 -3.50 -0.40
N ILE A 38 -4.75 -2.28 -0.10
CA ILE A 38 -4.40 -1.28 -1.13
C ILE A 38 -3.26 -1.79 -2.00
N LEU A 39 -2.16 -2.25 -1.41
CA LEU A 39 -0.98 -2.69 -2.15
C LEU A 39 -1.29 -3.92 -3.02
N THR A 40 -2.01 -4.90 -2.47
CA THR A 40 -2.40 -6.10 -3.23
C THR A 40 -3.41 -5.79 -4.34
N GLU A 41 -4.31 -4.83 -4.15
CA GLU A 41 -5.22 -4.39 -5.21
C GLU A 41 -4.47 -3.64 -6.33
N VAL A 42 -3.46 -2.83 -5.99
CA VAL A 42 -2.59 -2.19 -6.99
C VAL A 42 -1.87 -3.25 -7.82
N ILE A 43 -1.31 -4.28 -7.18
CA ILE A 43 -0.68 -5.42 -7.88
C ILE A 43 -1.68 -6.09 -8.80
N ARG A 44 -2.88 -6.41 -8.31
CA ARG A 44 -3.91 -7.11 -9.07
C ARG A 44 -4.39 -6.30 -10.27
N THR A 45 -4.54 -4.98 -10.11
CA THR A 45 -5.16 -4.12 -11.14
C THR A 45 -4.16 -3.65 -12.19
N THR A 46 -2.89 -3.46 -11.82
CA THR A 46 -1.89 -2.85 -12.70
C THR A 46 -0.73 -3.78 -13.06
N GLY A 47 -0.50 -4.84 -12.28
CA GLY A 47 0.72 -5.65 -12.37
C GLY A 47 1.97 -4.96 -11.78
N PHE A 48 1.86 -3.73 -11.28
CA PHE A 48 2.94 -3.07 -10.56
C PHE A 48 3.29 -3.89 -9.29
N PHE A 49 4.57 -4.04 -8.98
CA PHE A 49 5.11 -4.97 -7.98
C PHE A 49 4.85 -6.47 -8.21
N LYS A 50 4.46 -6.92 -9.41
CA LYS A 50 4.38 -8.36 -9.70
C LYS A 50 5.73 -9.04 -9.45
N GLY A 51 5.72 -10.07 -8.61
CA GLY A 51 6.92 -10.80 -8.19
C GLY A 51 7.64 -10.23 -6.96
N LEU A 52 7.20 -9.10 -6.40
CA LEU A 52 7.81 -8.52 -5.20
C LEU A 52 7.51 -9.33 -3.93
N TYR A 53 6.28 -9.83 -3.82
CA TYR A 53 5.79 -10.59 -2.67
C TYR A 53 5.57 -12.05 -3.03
N THR A 54 5.84 -12.93 -2.07
CA THR A 54 5.49 -14.35 -2.16
C THR A 54 3.98 -14.56 -2.08
N GLU A 55 3.46 -15.70 -2.54
CA GLU A 55 2.04 -16.05 -2.40
C GLU A 55 1.56 -16.06 -0.94
N SER A 56 2.47 -16.37 0.00
CA SER A 56 2.18 -16.31 1.43
C SER A 56 1.96 -14.86 1.88
N GLU A 57 2.85 -13.95 1.50
CA GLU A 57 2.77 -12.53 1.85
C GLU A 57 1.57 -11.81 1.22
N LEU A 58 1.07 -12.30 0.07
CA LEU A 58 -0.14 -11.78 -0.57
C LEU A 58 -1.43 -12.13 0.21
N LYS A 59 -1.35 -12.97 1.25
CA LYS A 59 -2.45 -13.25 2.18
C LYS A 59 -2.17 -12.54 3.51
N SER A 60 -2.93 -11.52 3.86
CA SER A 60 -2.68 -10.72 5.08
C SER A 60 -2.62 -11.55 6.36
N ASP A 61 -3.39 -12.64 6.40
CA ASP A 61 -3.45 -13.52 7.56
C ASP A 61 -2.11 -14.23 7.80
N ASN A 62 -1.20 -14.22 6.84
CA ASN A 62 0.15 -14.75 7.02
C ASN A 62 1.17 -13.68 7.46
N VAL A 63 0.78 -12.39 7.48
CA VAL A 63 1.66 -11.26 7.85
C VAL A 63 1.21 -10.68 9.20
N LYS A 64 1.52 -11.38 10.30
CA LYS A 64 0.93 -11.10 11.62
C LYS A 64 1.83 -10.32 12.56
N ASP A 65 3.08 -10.74 12.70
CA ASP A 65 4.02 -10.17 13.64
C ASP A 65 4.55 -8.82 13.15
N LYS A 66 5.18 -8.08 14.06
CA LYS A 66 5.64 -6.71 13.81
C LYS A 66 6.69 -6.68 12.69
N ASP A 67 7.63 -7.61 12.69
CA ASP A 67 8.76 -7.59 11.77
C ASP A 67 8.33 -7.97 10.36
N ALA A 68 7.41 -8.94 10.22
CA ALA A 68 6.79 -9.28 8.94
C ALA A 68 6.01 -8.09 8.35
N LYS A 69 5.27 -7.35 9.17
CA LYS A 69 4.55 -6.14 8.73
C LYS A 69 5.49 -5.04 8.27
N ILE A 70 6.58 -4.81 9.00
CA ILE A 70 7.62 -3.85 8.62
C ILE A 70 8.27 -4.26 7.30
N SER A 71 8.69 -5.53 7.18
CA SER A 71 9.30 -6.06 5.95
C SER A 71 8.38 -5.94 4.74
N PHE A 72 7.09 -6.26 4.91
CA PHE A 72 6.09 -6.13 3.85
C PHE A 72 5.99 -4.69 3.32
N LEU A 73 5.93 -3.70 4.22
CA LEU A 73 5.84 -2.28 3.84
C LEU A 73 7.16 -1.77 3.26
N GLN A 74 8.30 -2.15 3.84
CA GLN A 74 9.62 -1.72 3.38
C GLN A 74 9.87 -2.12 1.92
N LYS A 75 9.51 -3.35 1.54
CA LYS A 75 9.60 -3.81 0.14
C LYS A 75 8.89 -2.88 -0.85
N ALA A 76 7.66 -2.45 -0.54
CA ALA A 76 6.92 -1.52 -1.40
C ALA A 76 7.59 -0.15 -1.46
N ILE A 77 8.05 0.36 -0.32
CA ILE A 77 8.75 1.65 -0.23
C ILE A 77 10.01 1.63 -1.09
N ASP A 78 10.86 0.59 -0.95
CA ASP A 78 12.12 0.47 -1.67
C ASP A 78 11.91 0.48 -3.20
N VAL A 79 10.92 -0.26 -3.68
CA VAL A 79 10.61 -0.28 -5.12
C VAL A 79 10.06 1.07 -5.60
N VAL A 80 9.22 1.74 -4.80
CA VAL A 80 8.72 3.08 -5.16
C VAL A 80 9.87 4.09 -5.21
N ILE A 81 10.79 4.07 -4.24
CA ILE A 81 11.98 4.93 -4.22
C ILE A 81 12.83 4.67 -5.47
N LEU A 82 13.10 3.40 -5.79
CA LEU A 82 13.89 3.00 -6.94
C LEU A 82 13.28 3.50 -8.27
N VAL A 83 11.96 3.35 -8.43
CA VAL A 83 11.26 3.70 -9.68
C VAL A 83 11.01 5.20 -9.80
N ALA A 84 10.67 5.88 -8.70
CA ALA A 84 10.37 7.31 -8.71
C ALA A 84 11.62 8.20 -8.59
N GLY A 85 12.79 7.63 -8.31
CA GLY A 85 14.04 8.37 -8.09
C GLY A 85 13.96 9.35 -6.91
N SER A 86 13.02 9.13 -5.98
CA SER A 86 12.71 10.03 -4.87
C SER A 86 13.02 9.36 -3.54
N HIS A 87 13.65 10.07 -2.60
CA HIS A 87 13.91 9.55 -1.26
C HIS A 87 12.67 9.71 -0.37
N PHE A 88 12.26 8.65 0.32
CA PHE A 88 11.20 8.71 1.32
C PHE A 88 11.88 8.82 2.70
N GLY A 89 11.87 10.01 3.29
CA GLY A 89 12.53 10.33 4.57
C GLY A 89 11.65 11.21 5.44
#